data_AF-X8BHI2-F1
#
_entry.id   AF-X8BHI2-F1
#
_cell.length_a   1.000
_cell.length_b   1.000
_cell.length_c   1.000
_cell.angle_alpha   90.00
_cell.angle_beta   90.00
_cell.angle_gamma   90.00
#
_symmetry.space_group_name_H-M   'P 1'
#
loop_
_entity.id
_entity.type
_entity.pdbx_description
1 polymer ?
#
loop_
_entity_poly.entity_id
_entity_poly.type
_entity_poly.pdbx_seq_one_letter_code
_entity_poly.pdbx_strand_id
1 'polypeptide(L)'
;MPEAGLIRFKDPQKVHGLLGHGVPIADEFVQIRLGGDMALFAGLGRLLLEADDHAPGTVVDRDFIAAHCANFEAYEANTRAVDLDTVVEATGVDRQQLHRVAAMLAASQRTVVCWAMGLTQHRHAVPTIAEISNVLLMRGMIGKPGAGLCPVRGHSNVQGDRTMGIWEQMPESFLAALDRRFGIVSPREHGLDTVNAIRAMRDGKAKVFMGMGGNFALATPDTAATASALRNCSLTVQVSTKLNRSHIVHGATALILPSLGRTDRDVQNGVKQQVSVEDSMSMVHLSRGSLHPPSDQVRSEVAIVCQLARTLLGPQHPVPWEMFNADYDTIRDAIADVVPGCEDYNARVRQPDGFQLPHPPRDAREFPPAQAKPTSL
;
A
#
# COMPACT_ATOMS: atom_id res chain seq x y z
N MET A 1 18.80 7.34 -22.77
CA MET A 1 19.62 8.17 -21.87
C MET A 1 19.16 7.92 -20.45
N PRO A 2 20.06 7.67 -19.50
CA PRO A 2 19.69 7.50 -18.10
C PRO A 2 19.14 8.81 -17.53
N GLU A 3 18.08 8.72 -16.73
CA GLU A 3 17.53 9.87 -16.04
C GLU A 3 18.53 10.34 -14.96
N ALA A 4 18.96 11.60 -15.02
CA ALA A 4 20.06 12.11 -14.19
C ALA A 4 19.82 11.94 -12.67
N GLY A 5 18.55 12.00 -12.25
CA GLY A 5 18.12 11.80 -10.86
C GLY A 5 18.27 10.37 -10.33
N LEU A 6 18.54 9.38 -11.18
CA LEU A 6 18.76 7.98 -10.79
C LEU A 6 20.22 7.64 -10.51
N ILE A 7 21.14 8.55 -10.85
CA ILE A 7 22.59 8.33 -10.73
C ILE A 7 23.20 9.35 -9.77
N ARG A 8 22.69 10.60 -9.78
CA ARG A 8 23.16 11.67 -8.89
C ARG A 8 22.00 12.48 -8.34
N PHE A 9 21.98 12.68 -7.02
CA PHE A 9 21.03 13.58 -6.38
C PHE A 9 21.64 14.97 -6.20
N LYS A 10 20.85 16.00 -6.54
CA LYS A 10 21.14 17.40 -6.22
C LYS A 10 20.05 17.89 -5.28
N ASP A 11 20.39 18.09 -4.01
CA ASP A 11 19.48 18.61 -3.00
C ASP A 11 19.10 20.07 -3.34
N PRO A 12 17.84 20.36 -3.72
CA PRO A 12 17.41 21.71 -4.09
C PRO A 12 17.28 22.65 -2.88
N GLN A 13 17.32 22.12 -1.65
CA GLN A 13 17.20 22.92 -0.43
C GLN A 13 18.55 23.46 0.08
N LYS A 14 19.68 23.05 -0.52
CA LYS A 14 21.02 23.52 -0.15
C LYS A 14 21.69 24.26 -1.32
N VAL A 15 22.25 25.45 -1.05
CA VAL A 15 22.86 26.35 -2.05
C VAL A 15 24.00 25.67 -2.86
N HIS A 16 24.68 24.66 -2.30
CA HIS A 16 25.68 23.86 -3.00
C HIS A 16 25.11 22.92 -4.10
N GLY A 17 23.81 22.68 -4.14
CA GLY A 17 23.14 21.82 -5.13
C GLY A 17 23.03 22.42 -6.54
N LEU A 18 23.15 23.74 -6.68
CA LEU A 18 23.04 24.45 -7.97
C LEU A 18 24.34 24.47 -8.78
N LEU A 19 25.52 24.32 -8.14
CA LEU A 19 26.84 24.47 -8.80
C LEU A 19 27.76 23.24 -8.68
N GLY A 20 27.34 22.17 -7.98
CA GLY A 20 28.15 20.95 -7.79
C GLY A 20 27.86 19.79 -8.75
N HIS A 21 28.80 18.86 -8.87
CA HIS A 21 28.55 17.50 -9.38
C HIS A 21 27.78 16.76 -8.28
N GLY A 22 26.48 16.48 -8.49
CA GLY A 22 25.60 15.89 -7.46
C GLY A 22 26.17 14.62 -6.80
N VAL A 23 25.64 14.27 -5.63
CA VAL A 23 26.12 13.13 -4.84
C VAL A 23 25.79 11.83 -5.59
N PRO A 24 26.76 10.93 -5.83
CA PRO A 24 26.47 9.59 -6.37
C PRO A 24 25.52 8.85 -5.42
N ILE A 25 24.41 8.34 -5.95
CA ILE A 25 23.38 7.64 -5.15
C ILE A 25 23.25 6.16 -5.50
N ALA A 26 23.99 5.69 -6.51
CA ALA A 26 24.00 4.30 -6.95
C ALA A 26 25.42 3.86 -7.29
N ASP A 27 25.84 2.72 -6.75
CA ASP A 27 27.11 2.06 -7.11
C ASP A 27 27.00 1.31 -8.45
N GLU A 28 25.82 0.75 -8.75
CA GLU A 28 25.52 0.09 -10.02
C GLU A 28 24.12 0.54 -10.49
N PHE A 29 24.03 1.01 -11.73
CA PHE A 29 22.77 1.35 -12.38
C PHE A 29 22.40 0.29 -13.41
N VAL A 30 21.33 -0.46 -13.12
CA VAL A 30 20.84 -1.54 -13.97
C VAL A 30 19.62 -1.06 -14.76
N GLN A 31 19.79 -0.86 -16.07
CA GLN A 31 18.70 -0.41 -16.93
C GLN A 31 17.91 -1.60 -17.49
N ILE A 32 16.98 -2.10 -16.68
CA ILE A 32 16.15 -3.26 -17.03
C ILE A 32 15.09 -2.86 -18.07
N ARG A 33 14.82 -3.75 -19.03
CA ARG A 33 13.66 -3.66 -19.93
C ARG A 33 12.36 -3.73 -19.12
N LEU A 34 11.32 -3.03 -19.60
CA LEU A 34 10.01 -3.02 -18.94
C LEU A 34 9.46 -4.44 -18.74
N GLY A 35 9.20 -4.81 -17.49
CA GLY A 35 8.72 -6.15 -17.12
C GLY A 35 9.80 -7.22 -17.01
N GLY A 36 11.07 -6.88 -17.21
CA GLY A 36 12.21 -7.81 -17.06
C GLY A 36 12.61 -8.09 -15.61
N ASP A 37 11.98 -7.44 -14.63
CA ASP A 37 12.35 -7.49 -13.21
C ASP A 37 12.29 -8.90 -12.62
N MET A 38 11.28 -9.70 -12.99
CA MET A 38 11.17 -11.09 -12.55
C MET A 38 12.34 -11.93 -13.08
N ALA A 39 12.70 -11.75 -14.35
CA ALA A 39 13.82 -12.45 -14.96
C ALA A 39 15.16 -12.03 -14.33
N LEU A 40 15.32 -10.75 -13.98
CA LEU A 40 16.49 -10.27 -13.25
C LEU A 40 16.63 -11.02 -11.92
N PHE A 41 15.58 -11.03 -11.09
CA PHE A 41 15.67 -11.69 -9.77
C PHE A 41 15.80 -13.21 -9.86
N ALA A 42 15.19 -13.87 -10.84
CA ALA A 42 15.41 -15.29 -11.11
C ALA A 42 16.86 -15.58 -11.49
N GLY A 43 17.46 -14.75 -12.35
CA GLY A 43 18.87 -14.85 -12.72
C GLY A 43 19.82 -14.57 -11.54
N LEU A 44 19.51 -13.56 -10.72
CA LEU A 44 20.26 -13.28 -9.49
C LEU A 44 20.17 -14.45 -8.51
N GLY A 45 18.97 -15.02 -8.31
CA GLY A 45 18.76 -16.21 -7.48
C GLY A 45 19.62 -17.38 -7.93
N ARG A 46 19.65 -17.66 -9.25
CA ARG A 46 20.52 -18.69 -9.83
C ARG A 46 22.00 -18.44 -9.53
N LEU A 47 22.48 -17.22 -9.76
CA LEU A 47 23.89 -16.87 -9.53
C LEU A 47 24.28 -16.90 -8.06
N LEU A 48 23.35 -16.60 -7.15
CA LEU A 48 23.56 -16.73 -5.71
C LEU A 48 23.69 -18.20 -5.29
N LEU A 49 22.88 -19.10 -5.86
CA LEU A 49 23.01 -20.55 -5.62
C LEU A 49 24.34 -21.07 -6.16
N GLU A 50 24.74 -20.66 -7.36
CA GLU A 50 26.06 -21.01 -7.92
C GLU A 50 27.19 -20.49 -7.01
N ALA A 51 27.07 -19.27 -6.46
CA ALA A 51 28.06 -18.72 -5.52
C ALA A 51 28.13 -19.53 -4.21
N ASP A 52 26.99 -20.00 -3.68
CA ASP A 52 26.95 -20.88 -2.51
C ASP A 52 27.59 -22.24 -2.81
N ASP A 53 27.43 -22.80 -4.02
CA ASP A 53 28.10 -24.06 -4.39
C ASP A 53 29.63 -23.95 -4.34
N HIS A 54 30.19 -22.78 -4.71
CA HIS A 54 31.62 -22.51 -4.65
C HIS A 54 32.12 -22.29 -3.20
N ALA A 55 31.26 -21.73 -2.34
CA ALA A 55 31.57 -21.46 -0.94
C ALA A 55 30.35 -21.79 -0.05
N PRO A 56 30.13 -23.09 0.28
CA PRO A 56 28.90 -23.53 0.93
C PRO A 56 28.61 -22.82 2.26
N GLY A 57 27.36 -22.36 2.41
CA GLY A 57 26.88 -21.71 3.64
C GLY A 57 27.29 -20.24 3.78
N THR A 58 27.78 -19.61 2.71
CA THR A 58 28.16 -18.18 2.73
C THR A 58 27.09 -17.26 2.15
N VAL A 59 26.21 -17.78 1.28
CA VAL A 59 25.19 -16.98 0.59
C VAL A 59 23.78 -17.40 0.99
N VAL A 60 23.52 -18.71 1.05
CA VAL A 60 22.21 -19.30 1.38
C VAL A 60 22.10 -19.51 2.89
N ASP A 61 21.07 -18.93 3.52
CA ASP A 61 20.81 -19.07 4.95
C ASP A 61 19.95 -20.31 5.22
N ARG A 62 20.61 -21.48 5.27
CA ARG A 62 19.94 -22.78 5.43
C ARG A 62 19.22 -22.92 6.77
N ASP A 63 19.73 -22.30 7.83
CA ASP A 63 19.09 -22.31 9.15
C ASP A 63 17.78 -21.52 9.12
N PHE A 64 17.80 -20.33 8.51
CA PHE A 64 16.58 -19.53 8.30
C PHE A 64 15.56 -20.29 7.45
N ILE A 65 16.00 -20.91 6.35
CA ILE A 65 15.14 -21.69 5.46
C ILE A 65 14.48 -22.84 6.23
N ALA A 66 15.27 -23.63 6.97
CA ALA A 66 14.76 -24.77 7.73
C ALA A 66 13.72 -24.36 8.78
N ALA A 67 13.95 -23.23 9.46
CA ALA A 67 13.09 -22.73 10.51
C ALA A 67 11.82 -22.03 9.99
N HIS A 68 11.90 -21.32 8.86
CA HIS A 68 10.88 -20.35 8.46
C HIS A 68 10.31 -20.52 7.05
N CYS A 69 10.84 -21.41 6.19
CA CYS A 69 10.47 -21.55 4.76
C CYS A 69 9.95 -22.96 4.40
N ALA A 70 9.14 -23.09 3.32
CA ALA A 70 8.53 -24.32 2.79
C ALA A 70 8.75 -24.48 1.28
N ASN A 71 9.15 -25.69 0.89
CA ASN A 71 9.35 -26.07 -0.50
C ASN A 71 10.59 -25.41 -1.12
N PHE A 72 11.59 -25.09 -0.29
CA PHE A 72 12.87 -24.58 -0.76
C PHE A 72 13.53 -25.52 -1.78
N GLU A 73 13.43 -26.85 -1.62
CA GLU A 73 14.00 -27.79 -2.57
C GLU A 73 13.39 -27.65 -3.98
N ALA A 74 12.08 -27.39 -4.07
CA ALA A 74 11.39 -27.19 -5.34
C ALA A 74 11.78 -25.85 -5.97
N TYR A 75 11.87 -24.79 -5.17
CA TYR A 75 12.37 -23.50 -5.65
C TYR A 75 13.82 -23.58 -6.10
N GLU A 76 14.71 -24.22 -5.32
CA GLU A 76 16.13 -24.38 -5.65
C GLU A 76 16.28 -25.09 -7.00
N ALA A 77 15.55 -26.18 -7.22
CA ALA A 77 15.55 -26.90 -8.49
C ALA A 77 15.10 -26.00 -9.67
N ASN A 78 14.02 -25.24 -9.50
CA ASN A 78 13.50 -24.34 -10.54
C ASN A 78 14.48 -23.19 -10.83
N THR A 79 15.04 -22.58 -9.79
CA THR A 79 15.98 -21.46 -9.89
C THR A 79 17.28 -21.90 -10.56
N ARG A 80 17.77 -23.12 -10.28
CA ARG A 80 18.94 -23.69 -10.98
C ARG A 80 18.68 -23.96 -12.45
N ALA A 81 17.44 -24.22 -12.85
CA ALA A 81 17.06 -24.44 -14.24
C ALA A 81 16.88 -23.13 -15.06
N VAL A 82 16.92 -21.96 -14.42
CA VAL A 82 16.77 -20.65 -15.10
C VAL A 82 17.88 -20.46 -16.12
N ASP A 83 17.58 -20.35 -17.41
CA ASP A 83 18.59 -20.06 -18.43
C ASP A 83 19.04 -18.58 -18.40
N LEU A 84 20.34 -18.35 -18.24
CA LEU A 84 20.91 -17.00 -18.18
C LEU A 84 20.89 -16.26 -19.53
N ASP A 85 20.87 -16.96 -20.67
CA ASP A 85 20.68 -16.27 -21.97
C ASP A 85 19.27 -15.69 -22.05
N THR A 86 18.27 -16.46 -21.62
CA THR A 86 16.89 -15.97 -21.48
C THR A 86 16.80 -14.77 -20.53
N VAL A 87 17.53 -14.78 -19.40
CA VAL A 87 17.58 -13.63 -18.47
C VAL A 87 18.15 -12.39 -19.15
N VAL A 88 19.29 -12.51 -19.85
CA VAL A 88 19.93 -11.40 -20.56
C VAL A 88 19.01 -10.83 -21.64
N GLU A 89 18.33 -11.70 -22.38
CA GLU A 89 17.35 -11.29 -23.38
C GLU A 89 16.15 -10.56 -22.73
N ALA A 90 15.54 -11.13 -21.70
CA ALA A 90 14.36 -10.56 -21.06
C ALA A 90 14.67 -9.22 -20.36
N THR A 91 15.80 -9.14 -19.69
CA THR A 91 16.22 -7.95 -18.92
C THR A 91 16.86 -6.88 -19.80
N GLY A 92 17.50 -7.26 -20.91
CA GLY A 92 18.38 -6.39 -21.69
C GLY A 92 19.69 -6.02 -20.98
N VAL A 93 20.00 -6.67 -19.85
CA VAL A 93 21.20 -6.47 -19.06
C VAL A 93 22.27 -7.44 -19.55
N ASP A 94 23.49 -6.95 -19.79
CA ASP A 94 24.57 -7.84 -20.22
C ASP A 94 25.02 -8.80 -19.10
N ARG A 95 25.62 -9.93 -19.50
CA ARG A 95 26.08 -10.97 -18.56
C ARG A 95 27.05 -10.42 -17.51
N GLN A 96 27.95 -9.52 -17.89
CA GLN A 96 28.95 -8.98 -16.98
C GLN A 96 28.29 -8.14 -15.88
N GLN A 97 27.33 -7.29 -16.23
CA GLN A 97 26.53 -6.51 -15.28
C GLN A 97 25.70 -7.41 -14.38
N LEU A 98 25.06 -8.45 -14.92
CA LEU A 98 24.30 -9.42 -14.13
C LEU A 98 25.18 -10.10 -13.06
N HIS A 99 26.37 -10.57 -13.44
CA HIS A 99 27.33 -11.17 -12.50
C HIS A 99 27.85 -10.16 -11.46
N ARG A 100 28.10 -8.89 -11.84
CA ARG A 100 28.49 -7.85 -10.87
C ARG A 100 27.42 -7.63 -9.82
N VAL A 101 26.16 -7.49 -10.23
CA VAL A 101 25.03 -7.29 -9.31
C VAL A 101 24.86 -8.52 -8.40
N ALA A 102 24.97 -9.73 -8.95
CA ALA A 102 24.91 -10.96 -8.15
C ALA A 102 26.05 -11.03 -7.11
N ALA A 103 27.27 -10.63 -7.48
CA ALA A 103 28.41 -10.59 -6.56
C ALA A 103 28.22 -9.55 -5.45
N MET A 104 27.72 -8.36 -5.78
CA MET A 104 27.36 -7.33 -4.78
C MET A 104 26.29 -7.86 -3.83
N LEU A 105 25.26 -8.50 -4.37
CA LEU A 105 24.18 -9.08 -3.59
C LEU A 105 24.70 -10.21 -2.71
N ALA A 106 25.57 -11.11 -3.19
CA ALA A 106 26.17 -12.20 -2.42
C ALA A 106 27.00 -11.67 -1.24
N ALA A 107 27.83 -10.65 -1.48
CA ALA A 107 28.69 -10.04 -0.47
C ALA A 107 27.90 -9.27 0.60
N SER A 108 26.71 -8.76 0.25
CA SER A 108 25.87 -7.98 1.16
C SER A 108 25.44 -8.82 2.37
N GLN A 109 25.70 -8.29 3.57
CA GLN A 109 25.23 -8.90 4.82
C GLN A 109 23.79 -8.52 5.15
N ARG A 110 23.30 -7.43 4.58
CA ARG A 110 21.99 -6.83 4.87
C ARG A 110 21.49 -6.11 3.64
N THR A 111 20.41 -6.63 3.05
CA THR A 111 19.84 -6.08 1.82
C THR A 111 18.41 -5.65 2.05
N VAL A 112 18.10 -4.40 1.72
CA VAL A 112 16.72 -3.92 1.61
C VAL A 112 16.38 -3.80 0.13
N VAL A 113 15.31 -4.45 -0.31
CA VAL A 113 14.77 -4.24 -1.66
C VAL A 113 13.61 -3.25 -1.54
N CYS A 114 13.82 -2.04 -2.06
CA CYS A 114 12.79 -1.00 -2.11
C CYS A 114 12.13 -1.00 -3.48
N TRP A 115 10.79 -0.94 -3.53
CA TRP A 115 10.07 -0.80 -4.79
C TRP A 115 8.85 0.10 -4.67
N ALA A 116 8.32 0.53 -5.81
CA ALA A 116 7.11 1.33 -5.91
C ALA A 116 6.27 0.84 -7.11
N MET A 117 5.64 1.77 -7.82
CA MET A 117 4.70 1.48 -8.92
C MET A 117 5.33 0.79 -10.13
N GLY A 118 6.64 0.99 -10.34
CA GLY A 118 7.39 0.35 -11.44
C GLY A 118 7.38 -1.19 -11.38
N LEU A 119 7.10 -1.79 -10.22
CA LEU A 119 6.84 -3.24 -10.12
C LEU A 119 5.35 -3.55 -10.05
N THR A 120 4.59 -2.81 -9.26
CA THR A 120 3.21 -3.17 -8.92
C THR A 120 2.21 -2.91 -10.05
N GLN A 121 2.53 -2.02 -11.01
CA GLN A 121 1.65 -1.69 -12.15
C GLN A 121 1.96 -2.51 -13.40
N HIS A 122 2.41 -3.75 -13.23
CA HIS A 122 2.66 -4.71 -14.30
C HIS A 122 1.75 -5.94 -14.18
N ARG A 123 1.45 -6.57 -15.32
CA ARG A 123 0.64 -7.80 -15.38
C ARG A 123 1.18 -8.93 -14.49
N HIS A 124 2.50 -9.00 -14.35
CA HIS A 124 3.21 -10.02 -13.58
C HIS A 124 3.69 -9.52 -12.21
N ALA A 125 3.12 -8.44 -11.67
CA ALA A 125 3.56 -7.83 -10.41
C ALA A 125 3.63 -8.82 -9.24
N VAL A 126 2.58 -9.65 -9.06
CA VAL A 126 2.52 -10.63 -7.96
C VAL A 126 3.65 -11.66 -8.04
N PRO A 127 3.84 -12.40 -9.16
CA PRO A 127 4.97 -13.33 -9.26
C PRO A 127 6.34 -12.64 -9.22
N THR A 128 6.49 -11.42 -9.75
CA THR A 128 7.73 -10.64 -9.62
C THR A 128 8.07 -10.36 -8.15
N ILE A 129 7.11 -9.88 -7.37
CA ILE A 129 7.31 -9.59 -5.94
C ILE A 129 7.56 -10.87 -5.14
N ALA A 130 6.91 -11.97 -5.52
CA ALA A 130 7.19 -13.28 -4.93
C ALA A 130 8.65 -13.69 -5.18
N GLU A 131 9.15 -13.57 -6.42
CA GLU A 131 10.55 -13.90 -6.75
C GLU A 131 11.56 -13.03 -6.01
N ILE A 132 11.31 -11.73 -5.90
CA ILE A 132 12.13 -10.82 -5.07
C ILE A 132 12.15 -11.28 -3.61
N SER A 133 10.97 -11.63 -3.09
CA SER A 133 10.82 -12.11 -1.72
C SER A 133 11.59 -13.43 -1.51
N ASN A 134 11.58 -14.30 -2.51
CA ASN A 134 12.27 -15.59 -2.48
C ASN A 134 13.77 -15.42 -2.37
N VAL A 135 14.35 -14.55 -3.20
CA VAL A 135 15.78 -14.25 -3.13
C VAL A 135 16.17 -13.72 -1.74
N LEU A 136 15.34 -12.89 -1.10
CA LEU A 136 15.61 -12.40 0.26
C LEU A 136 15.37 -13.46 1.35
N LEU A 137 14.36 -14.31 1.23
CA LEU A 137 14.09 -15.43 2.14
C LEU A 137 15.23 -16.45 2.10
N MET A 138 15.69 -16.84 0.91
CA MET A 138 16.83 -17.72 0.69
C MET A 138 18.10 -17.19 1.39
N ARG A 139 18.24 -15.88 1.49
CA ARG A 139 19.38 -15.20 2.12
C ARG A 139 19.16 -14.82 3.59
N GLY A 140 18.03 -15.20 4.20
CA GLY A 140 17.73 -14.87 5.60
C GLY A 140 17.61 -13.37 5.88
N MET A 141 17.10 -12.60 4.91
CA MET A 141 17.04 -11.13 4.96
C MET A 141 15.76 -10.59 5.61
N ILE A 142 14.89 -11.46 6.13
CA ILE A 142 13.65 -11.09 6.82
C ILE A 142 13.85 -11.20 8.34
N GLY A 143 13.32 -10.23 9.09
CA GLY A 143 13.52 -10.14 10.53
C GLY A 143 14.99 -9.92 10.92
N LYS A 144 15.70 -9.13 10.12
CA LYS A 144 17.10 -8.75 10.33
C LYS A 144 17.23 -7.23 10.22
N PRO A 145 17.68 -6.51 11.27
CA PRO A 145 17.84 -5.07 11.21
C PRO A 145 18.73 -4.63 10.04
N GLY A 146 18.23 -3.69 9.24
CA GLY A 146 18.88 -3.19 8.02
C GLY A 146 18.67 -4.06 6.78
N ALA A 147 17.78 -5.05 6.82
CA ALA A 147 17.42 -5.88 5.67
C ALA A 147 15.89 -6.03 5.55
N GLY A 148 15.43 -6.43 4.37
CA GLY A 148 14.04 -6.83 4.14
C GLY A 148 13.41 -6.22 2.90
N LEU A 149 12.09 -6.22 2.91
CA LEU A 149 11.25 -5.77 1.80
C LEU A 149 10.66 -4.41 2.14
N CYS A 150 10.76 -3.44 1.24
CA CYS A 150 10.26 -2.08 1.44
C CYS A 150 9.38 -1.63 0.26
N PRO A 151 8.08 -1.98 0.26
CA PRO A 151 7.12 -1.40 -0.67
C PRO A 151 6.87 0.08 -0.31
N VAL A 152 7.51 1.00 -1.02
CA VAL A 152 7.32 2.44 -0.86
C VAL A 152 5.98 2.85 -1.44
N ARG A 153 5.09 3.38 -0.59
CA ARG A 153 3.76 3.85 -1.00
C ARG A 153 3.77 5.36 -1.19
N GLY A 154 3.07 5.83 -2.23
CA GLY A 154 3.11 7.25 -2.62
C GLY A 154 2.14 8.15 -1.86
N HIS A 155 0.94 7.68 -1.52
CA HIS A 155 -0.07 8.48 -0.82
C HIS A 155 0.09 8.38 0.70
N SER A 156 -0.22 9.46 1.41
CA SER A 156 0.07 9.62 2.84
C SER A 156 -0.65 8.65 3.78
N ASN A 157 -1.70 7.95 3.34
CA ASN A 157 -2.48 7.05 4.19
C ASN A 157 -2.96 5.77 3.47
N VAL A 158 -2.42 5.42 2.29
CA VAL A 158 -2.88 4.21 1.58
C VAL A 158 -2.59 2.93 2.36
N GLN A 159 -1.61 2.98 3.27
CA GLN A 159 -1.41 1.91 4.24
C GLN A 159 -2.57 1.90 5.27
N GLY A 160 -2.85 3.03 5.90
CA GLY A 160 -3.93 3.18 6.87
C GLY A 160 -5.30 2.81 6.32
N ASP A 161 -5.61 3.15 5.07
CA ASP A 161 -6.88 2.77 4.43
C ASP A 161 -7.07 1.24 4.46
N ARG A 162 -6.01 0.46 4.17
CA ARG A 162 -6.09 -1.01 4.23
C ARG A 162 -6.23 -1.51 5.65
N THR A 163 -5.49 -0.94 6.60
CA THR A 163 -5.59 -1.25 8.03
C THR A 163 -7.01 -1.00 8.58
N MET A 164 -7.65 0.09 8.14
CA MET A 164 -9.01 0.48 8.54
C MET A 164 -10.11 -0.24 7.74
N GLY A 165 -9.77 -1.24 6.92
CA GLY A 165 -10.73 -2.10 6.24
C GLY A 165 -11.29 -1.54 4.92
N ILE A 166 -10.60 -0.57 4.29
CA ILE A 166 -10.92 -0.13 2.93
C ILE A 166 -10.39 -1.17 1.93
N TRP A 167 -11.09 -2.30 1.85
CA TRP A 167 -10.81 -3.41 0.96
C TRP A 167 -12.08 -4.22 0.70
N GLU A 168 -12.30 -4.61 -0.54
CA GLU A 168 -13.51 -5.31 -0.96
C GLU A 168 -13.57 -6.79 -0.53
N GLN A 169 -12.47 -7.33 0.04
CA GLN A 169 -12.35 -8.75 0.44
C GLN A 169 -11.84 -8.92 1.87
N MET A 170 -12.34 -8.10 2.81
CA MET A 170 -11.93 -8.20 4.21
C MET A 170 -12.16 -9.61 4.79
N PRO A 171 -11.23 -10.12 5.64
CA PRO A 171 -11.35 -11.45 6.22
C PRO A 171 -12.49 -11.53 7.24
N GLU A 172 -13.03 -12.74 7.44
CA GLU A 172 -14.12 -13.00 8.39
C GLU A 172 -13.81 -12.50 9.80
N SER A 173 -12.56 -12.62 10.27
CA SER A 173 -12.16 -12.16 11.60
C SER A 173 -12.43 -10.66 11.80
N PHE A 174 -12.16 -9.84 10.77
CA PHE A 174 -12.42 -8.41 10.79
C PHE A 174 -13.93 -8.10 10.74
N LEU A 175 -14.65 -8.77 9.83
CA LEU A 175 -16.10 -8.59 9.68
C LEU A 175 -16.86 -9.01 10.95
N ALA A 176 -16.47 -10.11 11.58
CA ALA A 176 -17.05 -10.57 12.85
C ALA A 176 -16.74 -9.61 14.02
N ALA A 177 -15.56 -8.98 14.02
CA ALA A 177 -15.23 -7.95 15.02
C ALA A 177 -16.09 -6.69 14.84
N LEU A 178 -16.29 -6.23 13.60
CA LEU A 178 -17.22 -5.15 13.28
C LEU A 178 -18.65 -5.45 13.73
N ASP A 179 -19.17 -6.62 13.37
CA ASP A 179 -20.53 -7.04 13.71
C ASP A 179 -20.75 -7.04 15.23
N ARG A 180 -19.80 -7.61 15.97
CA ARG A 180 -19.83 -7.63 17.43
C ARG A 180 -19.72 -6.22 18.03
N ARG A 181 -18.85 -5.37 17.50
CA ARG A 181 -18.63 -4.01 18.04
C ARG A 181 -19.85 -3.11 17.84
N PHE A 182 -20.56 -3.30 16.74
CA PHE A 182 -21.61 -2.39 16.29
C PHE A 182 -23.02 -2.97 16.35
N GLY A 183 -23.18 -4.27 16.65
CA GLY A 183 -24.48 -4.94 16.63
C GLY A 183 -25.10 -4.95 15.23
N ILE A 184 -24.27 -5.04 14.19
CA ILE A 184 -24.70 -5.08 12.78
C ILE A 184 -24.43 -6.45 12.16
N VAL A 185 -24.89 -6.64 10.92
CA VAL A 185 -24.54 -7.80 10.10
C VAL A 185 -23.92 -7.29 8.80
N SER A 186 -22.60 -7.40 8.70
CA SER A 186 -21.85 -6.99 7.50
C SER A 186 -21.97 -8.03 6.38
N PRO A 187 -22.01 -7.62 5.09
CA PRO A 187 -22.00 -8.57 3.98
C PRO A 187 -20.74 -9.44 3.99
N ARG A 188 -20.89 -10.74 3.71
CA ARG A 188 -19.77 -11.69 3.60
C ARG A 188 -19.31 -11.95 2.16
N GLU A 189 -20.17 -11.67 1.19
CA GLU A 189 -19.78 -11.71 -0.20
C GLU A 189 -18.79 -10.56 -0.48
N HIS A 190 -17.75 -10.88 -1.25
CA HIS A 190 -16.76 -9.89 -1.65
C HIS A 190 -17.38 -8.81 -2.52
N GLY A 191 -16.95 -7.56 -2.29
CA GLY A 191 -17.29 -6.43 -3.13
C GLY A 191 -16.52 -6.41 -4.45
N LEU A 192 -16.53 -5.26 -5.12
CA LEU A 192 -15.86 -5.06 -6.40
C LEU A 192 -14.61 -4.19 -6.22
N ASP A 193 -13.49 -4.64 -6.78
CA ASP A 193 -12.32 -3.79 -6.96
C ASP A 193 -12.61 -2.66 -7.97
N THR A 194 -11.66 -1.73 -8.14
CA THR A 194 -11.81 -0.60 -9.06
C THR A 194 -12.17 -1.00 -10.49
N VAL A 195 -11.54 -2.02 -11.05
CA VAL A 195 -11.76 -2.45 -12.46
C VAL A 195 -13.11 -3.15 -12.58
N ASN A 196 -13.46 -4.00 -11.62
CA ASN A 196 -14.72 -4.69 -11.59
C ASN A 196 -15.90 -3.75 -11.27
N ALA A 197 -15.70 -2.69 -10.49
CA ALA A 197 -16.66 -1.61 -10.30
C ALA A 197 -16.93 -0.86 -11.61
N ILE A 198 -15.88 -0.54 -12.39
CA ILE A 198 -16.04 0.05 -13.74
C ILE A 198 -16.87 -0.86 -14.64
N ARG A 199 -16.57 -2.16 -14.66
CA ARG A 199 -17.35 -3.14 -15.44
C ARG A 199 -18.80 -3.22 -14.96
N ALA A 200 -19.05 -3.23 -13.65
CA ALA A 200 -20.40 -3.26 -13.11
C ALA A 200 -21.22 -2.01 -13.46
N MET A 201 -20.60 -0.83 -13.44
CA MET A 201 -21.23 0.42 -13.89
C MET A 201 -21.51 0.40 -15.39
N ARG A 202 -20.54 -0.06 -16.20
CA ARG A 202 -20.72 -0.24 -17.65
C ARG A 202 -21.89 -1.17 -17.96
N ASP A 203 -21.98 -2.30 -17.26
CA ASP A 203 -22.97 -3.36 -17.49
C ASP A 203 -24.33 -3.07 -16.79
N GLY A 204 -24.49 -1.90 -16.17
CA GLY A 204 -25.73 -1.49 -15.50
C GLY A 204 -26.03 -2.23 -14.18
N LYS A 205 -25.09 -3.03 -13.68
CA LYS A 205 -25.19 -3.75 -12.40
C LYS A 205 -24.98 -2.83 -11.20
N ALA A 206 -24.12 -1.81 -11.35
CA ALA A 206 -23.95 -0.74 -10.37
C ALA A 206 -24.60 0.55 -10.89
N LYS A 207 -25.53 1.13 -10.12
CA LYS A 207 -26.30 2.33 -10.51
C LYS A 207 -25.95 3.58 -9.70
N VAL A 208 -25.30 3.40 -8.56
CA VAL A 208 -24.89 4.49 -7.67
C VAL A 208 -23.38 4.40 -7.48
N PHE A 209 -22.69 5.51 -7.69
CA PHE A 209 -21.28 5.66 -7.39
C PHE A 209 -21.12 6.79 -6.36
N MET A 210 -20.36 6.53 -5.30
CA MET A 210 -19.96 7.55 -4.33
C MET A 210 -18.44 7.52 -4.20
N GLY A 211 -17.78 8.60 -4.64
CA GLY A 211 -16.35 8.80 -4.47
C GLY A 211 -16.08 9.67 -3.24
N MET A 212 -15.18 9.23 -2.37
CA MET A 212 -14.65 10.03 -1.27
C MET A 212 -13.21 10.43 -1.60
N GLY A 213 -13.04 11.68 -2.03
CA GLY A 213 -11.79 12.14 -2.61
C GLY A 213 -11.43 11.45 -3.94
N GLY A 214 -10.24 11.79 -4.44
CA GLY A 214 -9.71 11.22 -5.69
C GLY A 214 -10.36 11.76 -6.96
N ASN A 215 -9.77 11.40 -8.10
CA ASN A 215 -10.26 11.75 -9.43
C ASN A 215 -10.49 10.46 -10.23
N PHE A 216 -11.49 9.68 -9.83
CA PHE A 216 -11.80 8.37 -10.43
C PHE A 216 -11.82 8.40 -11.96
N ALA A 217 -12.40 9.42 -12.58
CA ALA A 217 -12.47 9.54 -14.03
C ALA A 217 -11.10 9.59 -14.75
N LEU A 218 -10.03 10.04 -14.10
CA LEU A 218 -8.68 10.10 -14.67
C LEU A 218 -7.66 9.17 -14.00
N ALA A 219 -7.91 8.75 -12.77
CA ALA A 219 -6.97 7.94 -12.00
C ALA A 219 -7.07 6.44 -12.29
N THR A 220 -8.16 6.00 -12.92
CA THR A 220 -8.39 4.59 -13.30
C THR A 220 -7.91 4.30 -14.73
N PRO A 221 -7.62 3.03 -15.07
CA PRO A 221 -7.27 2.65 -16.44
C PRO A 221 -8.40 2.94 -17.43
N ASP A 222 -8.05 3.06 -18.71
CA ASP A 222 -8.98 3.29 -19.83
C ASP A 222 -9.97 4.43 -19.58
N THR A 223 -9.49 5.66 -19.75
CA THR A 223 -10.26 6.89 -19.49
C THR A 223 -11.60 6.90 -20.23
N ALA A 224 -11.67 6.40 -21.47
CA ALA A 224 -12.90 6.41 -22.25
C ALA A 224 -13.92 5.41 -21.70
N ALA A 225 -13.48 4.18 -21.40
CA ALA A 225 -14.35 3.17 -20.80
C ALA A 225 -14.85 3.60 -19.42
N THR A 226 -13.98 4.12 -18.55
CA THR A 226 -14.39 4.63 -17.23
C THR A 226 -15.37 5.79 -17.35
N ALA A 227 -15.13 6.74 -18.26
CA ALA A 227 -16.04 7.87 -18.45
C ALA A 227 -17.42 7.42 -18.93
N SER A 228 -17.48 6.43 -19.84
CA SER A 228 -18.74 5.83 -20.26
C SER A 228 -19.43 5.10 -19.11
N ALA A 229 -18.69 4.35 -18.30
CA ALA A 229 -19.24 3.62 -17.17
C ALA A 229 -19.84 4.56 -16.11
N LEU A 230 -19.13 5.64 -15.74
CA LEU A 230 -19.65 6.65 -14.80
C LEU A 230 -20.95 7.30 -15.29
N ARG A 231 -21.07 7.56 -16.60
CA ARG A 231 -22.28 8.13 -17.21
C ARG A 231 -23.48 7.20 -17.20
N ASN A 232 -23.25 5.88 -17.10
CA ASN A 232 -24.32 4.90 -16.99
C ASN A 232 -24.97 4.85 -15.59
N CYS A 233 -24.34 5.46 -14.58
CA CYS A 233 -24.91 5.52 -13.24
C CYS A 233 -26.15 6.44 -13.17
N SER A 234 -27.13 6.07 -12.37
CA SER A 234 -28.28 6.92 -12.05
C SER A 234 -27.89 8.06 -11.10
N LEU A 235 -26.96 7.79 -10.17
CA LEU A 235 -26.45 8.78 -9.23
C LEU A 235 -24.93 8.66 -9.10
N THR A 236 -24.25 9.80 -9.19
CA THR A 236 -22.82 9.91 -8.87
C THR A 236 -22.63 11.00 -7.81
N VAL A 237 -22.05 10.65 -6.68
CA VAL A 237 -21.75 11.55 -5.57
C VAL A 237 -20.24 11.72 -5.44
N GLN A 238 -19.77 12.95 -5.31
CA GLN A 238 -18.36 13.25 -5.04
C GLN A 238 -18.24 14.01 -3.71
N VAL A 239 -17.62 13.38 -2.71
CA VAL A 239 -17.15 14.07 -1.51
C VAL A 239 -15.78 14.65 -1.83
N SER A 240 -15.63 15.97 -1.83
CA SER A 240 -14.46 16.60 -2.45
C SER A 240 -14.07 17.92 -1.82
N THR A 241 -12.76 18.12 -1.72
CA THR A 241 -12.12 19.36 -1.24
C THR A 241 -11.86 20.36 -2.38
N LYS A 242 -11.85 19.86 -3.63
CA LYS A 242 -11.69 20.67 -4.85
C LYS A 242 -12.34 19.97 -6.04
N LEU A 243 -12.71 20.77 -7.04
CA LEU A 243 -13.23 20.26 -8.31
C LEU A 243 -12.14 19.51 -9.10
N ASN A 244 -12.56 18.47 -9.81
CA ASN A 244 -11.72 17.64 -10.68
C ASN A 244 -12.57 17.03 -11.82
N ARG A 245 -11.96 16.19 -12.66
CA ARG A 245 -12.63 15.63 -13.85
C ARG A 245 -13.87 14.79 -13.53
N SER A 246 -13.90 14.06 -12.41
CA SER A 246 -15.07 13.28 -11.99
C SER A 246 -16.32 14.11 -11.72
N HIS A 247 -16.20 15.44 -11.56
CA HIS A 247 -17.33 16.33 -11.33
C HIS A 247 -18.07 16.72 -12.62
N ILE A 248 -17.45 16.49 -13.78
CA ILE A 248 -18.04 16.78 -15.10
C ILE A 248 -18.18 15.51 -15.97
N VAL A 249 -17.79 14.36 -15.42
CA VAL A 249 -17.99 13.02 -16.00
C VAL A 249 -18.82 12.25 -15.00
N HIS A 250 -20.13 12.47 -15.06
CA HIS A 250 -21.07 12.04 -14.03
C HIS A 250 -22.27 11.30 -14.64
N GLY A 251 -23.04 10.64 -13.77
CA GLY A 251 -24.27 9.92 -14.14
C GLY A 251 -25.44 10.84 -14.43
N ALA A 252 -26.67 10.30 -14.43
CA ALA A 252 -27.88 11.08 -14.68
C ALA A 252 -28.09 12.21 -13.64
N THR A 253 -27.85 11.91 -12.37
CA THR A 253 -27.84 12.89 -11.27
C THR A 253 -26.46 12.96 -10.66
N ALA A 254 -25.96 14.18 -10.44
CA ALA A 254 -24.67 14.42 -9.80
C ALA A 254 -24.82 15.25 -8.54
N LEU A 255 -24.21 14.81 -7.45
CA LEU A 255 -24.11 15.56 -6.20
C LEU A 255 -22.64 15.80 -5.86
N ILE A 256 -22.34 17.01 -5.42
CA ILE A 256 -21.04 17.37 -4.86
C ILE A 256 -21.29 17.67 -3.39
N LEU A 257 -20.56 16.99 -2.51
CA LEU A 257 -20.57 17.20 -1.07
C LEU A 257 -19.21 17.82 -0.69
N PRO A 258 -19.12 19.15 -0.57
CA PRO A 258 -17.87 19.82 -0.24
C PRO A 258 -17.36 19.39 1.14
N SER A 259 -16.13 18.89 1.20
CA SER A 259 -15.50 18.45 2.45
C SER A 259 -14.34 19.34 2.88
N LEU A 260 -14.08 19.35 4.18
CA LEU A 260 -12.85 19.92 4.75
C LEU A 260 -11.63 19.22 4.17
N GLY A 261 -10.62 20.00 3.80
CA GLY A 261 -9.29 19.48 3.52
C GLY A 261 -8.58 19.03 4.78
N ARG A 262 -7.62 18.12 4.64
CA ARG A 262 -6.76 17.66 5.75
C ARG A 262 -6.03 18.81 6.48
N THR A 263 -5.79 19.91 5.77
CA THR A 263 -5.15 21.12 6.31
C THR A 263 -6.11 22.05 7.04
N ASP A 264 -7.41 21.84 6.91
CA ASP A 264 -8.41 22.71 7.50
C ASP A 264 -8.65 22.34 8.95
N ARG A 265 -8.91 23.37 9.76
CA ARG A 265 -9.23 23.20 11.17
C ARG A 265 -10.68 22.74 11.30
N ASP A 266 -10.86 21.55 11.85
CA ASP A 266 -12.16 21.03 12.26
C ASP A 266 -12.37 21.23 13.77
N VAL A 267 -13.52 21.81 14.15
CA VAL A 267 -13.89 22.08 15.55
C VAL A 267 -15.30 21.57 15.78
N GLN A 268 -15.44 20.63 16.70
CA GLN A 268 -16.73 20.09 17.13
C GLN A 268 -16.90 20.41 18.61
N ASN A 269 -18.00 21.08 18.98
CA ASN A 269 -18.30 21.46 20.37
C ASN A 269 -17.16 22.20 21.09
N GLY A 270 -16.44 23.08 20.37
CA GLY A 270 -15.29 23.82 20.90
C GLY A 270 -13.99 23.03 21.00
N VAL A 271 -14.00 21.74 20.65
CA VAL A 271 -12.82 20.85 20.66
C VAL A 271 -12.30 20.68 19.25
N LYS A 272 -11.00 20.93 19.06
CA LYS A 272 -10.32 20.71 17.78
C LYS A 272 -10.18 19.22 17.52
N GLN A 273 -10.79 18.76 16.44
CA GLN A 273 -10.71 17.37 16.01
C GLN A 273 -9.40 17.10 15.27
N GLN A 274 -8.90 15.86 15.36
CA GLN A 274 -7.64 15.44 14.77
C GLN A 274 -7.82 14.07 14.14
N VAL A 275 -7.36 13.93 12.89
CA VAL A 275 -7.32 12.64 12.19
C VAL A 275 -5.95 11.98 12.43
N SER A 276 -5.87 10.68 12.21
CA SER A 276 -4.60 9.95 12.21
C SER A 276 -4.29 9.42 10.81
N VAL A 277 -3.01 9.25 10.51
CA VAL A 277 -2.53 8.60 9.29
C VAL A 277 -1.51 7.52 9.62
N GLU A 278 -1.42 6.50 8.77
CA GLU A 278 -0.38 5.47 8.80
C GLU A 278 0.53 5.62 7.58
N ASP A 279 1.84 5.75 7.82
CA ASP A 279 2.85 5.90 6.77
C ASP A 279 3.32 4.55 6.18
N SER A 280 4.27 4.60 5.24
CA SER A 280 4.81 3.38 4.58
C SER A 280 5.61 2.47 5.52
N MET A 281 5.97 2.93 6.71
CA MET A 281 6.73 2.21 7.73
C MET A 281 5.84 1.73 8.88
N SER A 282 4.52 1.74 8.66
CA SER A 282 3.50 1.35 9.64
C SER A 282 3.49 2.22 10.90
N MET A 283 3.93 3.48 10.79
CA MET A 283 3.81 4.46 11.86
C MET A 283 2.47 5.18 11.78
N VAL A 284 1.67 5.05 12.83
CA VAL A 284 0.39 5.73 13.02
C VAL A 284 0.62 6.99 13.84
N HIS A 285 0.33 8.16 13.27
CA HIS A 285 0.50 9.44 13.95
C HIS A 285 -0.62 10.43 13.61
N LEU A 286 -0.79 11.45 14.44
CA LEU A 286 -1.79 12.49 14.22
C LEU A 286 -1.45 13.35 13.01
N SER A 287 -2.49 13.76 12.27
CA SER A 287 -2.45 14.80 11.25
C SER A 287 -3.41 15.92 11.65
N ARG A 288 -2.89 17.15 11.69
CA ARG A 288 -3.60 18.30 12.26
C ARG A 288 -3.72 19.41 11.23
N GLY A 289 -4.95 19.70 10.81
CA GLY A 289 -5.25 20.90 10.06
C GLY A 289 -5.24 22.15 10.95
N SER A 290 -4.80 23.28 10.43
CA SER A 290 -4.73 24.57 11.14
C SER A 290 -5.33 25.73 10.35
N LEU A 291 -5.56 25.56 9.05
CA LEU A 291 -6.13 26.58 8.19
C LEU A 291 -7.59 26.84 8.56
N HIS A 292 -8.03 28.08 8.37
CA HIS A 292 -9.44 28.40 8.49
C HIS A 292 -10.20 27.69 7.35
N PRO A 293 -11.31 26.98 7.63
CA PRO A 293 -12.14 26.39 6.59
C PRO A 293 -12.54 27.43 5.54
N PRO A 294 -12.71 27.02 4.27
CA PRO A 294 -13.09 27.95 3.20
C PRO A 294 -14.51 28.49 3.34
N SER A 295 -15.37 27.88 4.18
CA SER A 295 -16.75 28.29 4.44
C SER A 295 -17.31 27.58 5.68
N ASP A 296 -18.31 28.16 6.35
CA ASP A 296 -19.04 27.49 7.44
C ASP A 296 -19.99 26.37 6.97
N GLN A 297 -20.20 26.27 5.65
CA GLN A 297 -21.06 25.27 5.03
C GLN A 297 -20.33 23.95 4.73
N VAL A 298 -19.00 23.93 4.70
CA VAL A 298 -18.25 22.69 4.49
C VAL A 298 -18.30 21.82 5.75
N ARG A 299 -18.24 20.51 5.55
CA ARG A 299 -18.30 19.50 6.62
C ARG A 299 -17.08 18.60 6.53
N SER A 300 -16.67 17.99 7.63
CA SER A 300 -15.66 16.93 7.57
C SER A 300 -16.20 15.70 6.84
N GLU A 301 -15.33 14.85 6.32
CA GLU A 301 -15.73 13.56 5.75
C GLU A 301 -16.45 12.69 6.78
N VAL A 302 -16.00 12.73 8.04
CA VAL A 302 -16.67 12.06 9.18
C VAL A 302 -18.10 12.57 9.34
N ALA A 303 -18.31 13.89 9.36
CA ALA A 303 -19.63 14.48 9.51
C ALA A 303 -20.55 14.12 8.35
N ILE A 304 -20.03 14.14 7.12
CA ILE A 304 -20.79 13.75 5.93
C ILE A 304 -21.24 12.29 6.04
N VAL A 305 -20.35 11.36 6.37
CA VAL A 305 -20.68 9.93 6.51
C VAL A 305 -21.68 9.70 7.64
N CYS A 306 -21.44 10.28 8.82
CA CYS A 306 -22.31 10.08 9.99
C CYS A 306 -23.71 10.66 9.76
N GLN A 307 -23.82 11.83 9.14
CA GLN A 307 -25.11 12.46 8.84
C GLN A 307 -25.87 11.67 7.77
N LEU A 308 -25.19 11.21 6.70
CA LEU A 308 -25.80 10.35 5.69
C LEU A 308 -26.31 9.04 6.31
N ALA A 309 -25.51 8.38 7.16
CA ALA A 309 -25.91 7.16 7.84
C ALA A 309 -27.14 7.38 8.74
N ARG A 310 -27.19 8.49 9.49
CA ARG A 310 -28.35 8.89 10.30
C ARG A 310 -29.61 9.12 9.46
N THR A 311 -29.48 9.79 8.33
CA THR A 311 -30.61 10.05 7.43
C THR A 311 -31.13 8.77 6.79
N LEU A 312 -30.25 7.86 6.38
CA LEU A 312 -30.63 6.64 5.65
C LEU A 312 -31.08 5.50 6.56
N LEU A 313 -30.39 5.30 7.68
CA LEU A 313 -30.60 4.16 8.58
C LEU A 313 -31.50 4.50 9.77
N GLY A 314 -31.73 5.79 10.01
CA GLY A 314 -32.58 6.29 11.08
C GLY A 314 -31.89 6.39 12.45
N PRO A 315 -32.52 7.08 13.42
CA PRO A 315 -31.95 7.31 14.74
C PRO A 315 -31.70 6.05 15.58
N GLN A 316 -32.41 4.98 15.30
CA GLN A 316 -32.46 3.73 16.06
C GLN A 316 -31.39 2.73 15.63
N HIS A 317 -30.60 3.05 14.59
CA HIS A 317 -29.49 2.21 14.15
C HIS A 317 -28.46 2.05 15.28
N PRO A 318 -27.92 0.85 15.52
CA PRO A 318 -27.09 0.58 16.71
C PRO A 318 -25.71 1.25 16.70
N VAL A 319 -25.19 1.62 15.53
CA VAL A 319 -23.93 2.37 15.41
C VAL A 319 -24.10 3.80 15.95
N PRO A 320 -23.23 4.28 16.86
CA PRO A 320 -23.37 5.59 17.51
C PRO A 320 -22.86 6.74 16.63
N TRP A 321 -23.49 6.95 15.47
CA TRP A 321 -23.07 7.94 14.46
C TRP A 321 -22.93 9.37 15.00
N GLU A 322 -23.81 9.79 15.91
CA GLU A 322 -23.76 11.13 16.51
C GLU A 322 -22.53 11.31 17.41
N MET A 323 -22.11 10.25 18.11
CA MET A 323 -20.92 10.23 18.93
C MET A 323 -19.66 10.36 18.07
N PHE A 324 -19.59 9.59 16.99
CA PHE A 324 -18.48 9.64 16.02
C PHE A 324 -18.35 11.00 15.34
N ASN A 325 -19.49 11.61 15.00
CA ASN A 325 -19.51 12.97 14.44
C ASN A 325 -19.01 14.02 15.44
N ALA A 326 -19.30 13.85 16.74
CA ALA A 326 -18.98 14.83 17.77
C ALA A 326 -17.52 14.73 18.27
N ASP A 327 -16.93 13.53 18.27
CA ASP A 327 -15.60 13.29 18.84
C ASP A 327 -14.85 12.14 18.14
N TYR A 328 -13.74 12.46 17.48
CA TYR A 328 -12.94 11.49 16.72
C TYR A 328 -12.12 10.56 17.62
N ASP A 329 -11.99 10.84 18.92
CA ASP A 329 -11.43 9.87 19.86
C ASP A 329 -12.32 8.63 19.92
N THR A 330 -13.63 8.79 19.88
CA THR A 330 -14.58 7.66 19.97
C THR A 330 -14.53 6.74 18.74
N ILE A 331 -14.17 7.28 17.58
CA ILE A 331 -13.87 6.47 16.38
C ILE A 331 -12.61 5.64 16.61
N ARG A 332 -11.57 6.25 17.19
CA ARG A 332 -10.30 5.55 17.50
C ARG A 332 -10.47 4.49 18.58
N ASP A 333 -11.35 4.70 19.56
CA ASP A 333 -11.72 3.67 20.52
C ASP A 333 -12.40 2.49 19.82
N ALA A 334 -13.35 2.76 18.90
CA ALA A 334 -13.98 1.69 18.13
C ALA A 334 -13.01 0.96 17.19
N ILE A 335 -12.00 1.66 16.64
CA ILE A 335 -10.91 1.04 15.88
C ILE A 335 -10.11 0.08 16.77
N ALA A 336 -9.79 0.46 18.00
CA ALA A 336 -9.04 -0.39 18.94
C ALA A 336 -9.76 -1.72 19.25
N ASP A 337 -11.10 -1.73 19.21
CA ASP A 337 -11.91 -2.94 19.44
C ASP A 337 -11.96 -3.89 18.22
N VAL A 338 -11.60 -3.40 17.03
CA VAL A 338 -11.79 -4.11 15.75
C VAL A 338 -10.46 -4.47 15.09
N VAL A 339 -9.48 -3.57 15.15
CA VAL A 339 -8.23 -3.66 14.40
C VAL A 339 -7.09 -4.10 15.34
N PRO A 340 -6.47 -5.28 15.11
CA PRO A 340 -5.35 -5.73 15.92
C PRO A 340 -4.16 -4.77 15.88
N GLY A 341 -3.51 -4.53 17.02
CA GLY A 341 -2.36 -3.63 17.12
C GLY A 341 -2.73 -2.16 17.36
N CYS A 342 -4.03 -1.84 17.40
CA CYS A 342 -4.57 -0.51 17.68
C CYS A 342 -5.04 -0.32 19.13
N GLU A 343 -4.70 -1.22 20.05
CA GLU A 343 -5.04 -1.11 21.47
C GLU A 343 -4.51 0.22 22.05
N ASP A 344 -5.25 0.85 22.95
CA ASP A 344 -4.94 2.17 23.54
C ASP A 344 -4.66 3.28 22.51
N TYR A 345 -5.31 3.23 21.35
CA TYR A 345 -5.08 4.12 20.19
C TYR A 345 -4.93 5.59 20.61
N ASN A 346 -5.89 6.10 21.38
CA ASN A 346 -5.96 7.51 21.77
C ASN A 346 -4.76 7.96 22.60
N ALA A 347 -4.24 7.12 23.49
CA ALA A 347 -3.05 7.42 24.28
C ALA A 347 -1.78 7.32 23.43
N ARG A 348 -1.70 6.27 22.60
CA ARG A 348 -0.51 5.96 21.79
C ARG A 348 -0.30 6.95 20.65
N VAL A 349 -1.35 7.37 19.94
CA VAL A 349 -1.22 8.30 18.81
C VAL A 349 -0.79 9.70 19.23
N ARG A 350 -0.91 10.03 20.52
CA ARG A 350 -0.51 11.32 21.11
C ARG A 350 0.94 11.35 21.59
N GLN A 351 1.64 10.22 21.55
CA GLN A 351 3.09 10.21 21.76
C GLN A 351 3.80 11.02 20.67
N PRO A 352 5.03 11.51 20.91
CA PRO A 352 5.73 12.40 19.97
C PRO A 352 5.75 11.91 18.51
N ASP A 353 5.97 10.61 18.31
CA ASP A 353 6.03 9.96 17.00
C ASP A 353 4.81 9.07 16.70
N GLY A 354 3.78 9.14 17.55
CA GLY A 354 2.64 8.22 17.51
C GLY A 354 3.05 6.80 17.92
N PHE A 355 2.59 5.79 17.19
CA PHE A 355 2.92 4.39 17.46
C PHE A 355 3.09 3.56 16.20
N GLN A 356 3.90 2.51 16.28
CA GLN A 356 4.06 1.56 15.19
C GLN A 356 3.05 0.42 15.32
N LEU A 357 2.46 -0.01 14.20
CA LEU A 357 1.69 -1.25 14.15
C LEU A 357 2.64 -2.47 14.15
N PRO A 358 2.21 -3.61 14.72
CA PRO A 358 3.00 -4.83 14.72
C PRO A 358 3.37 -5.28 13.30
N HIS A 359 4.62 -5.70 13.11
CA HIS A 359 5.09 -6.26 11.85
C HIS A 359 5.76 -7.63 12.10
N PRO A 360 4.98 -8.70 12.33
CA PRO A 360 5.51 -9.99 12.83
C PRO A 360 6.67 -10.59 12.02
N PRO A 361 6.68 -10.55 10.67
CA PRO A 361 7.84 -11.04 9.91
C PRO A 361 9.14 -10.29 10.19
N ARG A 362 9.06 -8.98 10.50
CA ARG A 362 10.20 -8.12 10.81
C ARG A 362 10.59 -8.23 12.29
N ASP A 363 9.60 -8.26 13.17
CA ASP A 363 9.81 -8.12 14.61
C ASP A 363 10.18 -9.45 15.27
N ALA A 364 9.58 -10.56 14.81
CA ALA A 364 9.70 -11.87 15.44
C ALA A 364 9.96 -13.03 14.45
N ARG A 365 10.04 -12.76 13.14
CA ARG A 365 10.09 -13.78 12.07
C ARG A 365 8.88 -14.74 12.12
N GLU A 366 7.74 -14.19 12.51
CA GLU A 366 6.48 -14.90 12.56
C GLU A 366 5.66 -14.64 11.29
N PHE A 367 5.05 -15.70 10.75
CA PHE A 367 4.27 -15.66 9.51
C PHE A 367 2.87 -16.25 9.79
N PRO A 368 1.77 -15.59 9.37
CA PRO A 368 0.41 -15.96 9.78
C PRO A 368 -0.07 -17.33 9.25
N PRO A 369 -0.90 -18.07 10.02
CA PRO A 369 -1.29 -19.44 9.70
C PRO A 369 -2.50 -19.52 8.73
N ALA A 370 -2.21 -19.28 7.46
CA ALA A 370 -2.75 -20.06 6.32
C ALA A 370 -1.60 -20.43 5.34
N GLN A 371 -0.38 -20.02 5.69
CA GLN A 371 0.88 -20.28 5.04
C GLN A 371 1.88 -20.59 6.15
N ALA A 372 1.84 -21.79 6.72
CA ALA A 372 2.70 -22.17 7.86
C ALA A 372 4.21 -22.03 7.57
N LYS A 373 4.55 -21.70 6.33
CA LYS A 373 5.80 -21.17 5.79
C LYS A 373 5.39 -20.27 4.59
N PRO A 374 6.08 -19.16 4.30
CA PRO A 374 5.74 -18.29 3.17
C PRO A 374 5.62 -19.15 1.92
N THR A 375 4.45 -19.11 1.26
CA THR A 375 4.22 -19.93 0.04
C THR A 375 5.14 -19.57 -1.13
N SER A 376 5.90 -18.49 -0.96
CA SER A 376 6.97 -18.04 -1.85
C SER A 376 8.20 -18.96 -1.78
N LEU A 377 8.56 -19.54 -0.62
CA LEU A 377 9.78 -20.35 -0.47
C LEU A 377 9.81 -21.22 0.78
#